data_AF-C5DLF3-F1
#
_entry.id   AF-C5DLF3-F1
#
_cell.length_a   1.000
_cell.length_b   1.000
_cell.length_c   1.000
_cell.angle_alpha   90.00
_cell.angle_beta   90.00
_cell.angle_gamma   90.00
#
_symmetry.space_group_name_H-M   'P 1'
#
loop_
_entity.id
_entity.type
_entity.pdbx_description
1 polymer ?
#
loop_
_entity_poly.entity_id
_entity_poly.type
_entity_poly.pdbx_seq_one_letter_code
_entity_poly.pdbx_strand_id
1 'polypeptide(L)'
;MNKIVSSAKEKQNESVFLREWILSDVLAVMKEHAPLPIWPAVPNFVPPLAKLHGHVPFKSEILLNRRHFLKITNFHRVEKFAVFASGRDNNCRILS
;
A
#
# COMPACT_ATOMS: atom_id res chain seq x y z
N MET A 1 -21.80 -30.68 -19.60
CA MET A 1 -20.46 -30.59 -18.99
C MET A 1 -20.25 -29.15 -18.54
N ASN A 2 -20.44 -28.85 -17.26
CA ASN A 2 -20.30 -27.51 -16.73
C ASN A 2 -18.81 -27.17 -16.63
N LYS A 3 -18.34 -26.24 -17.48
CA LYS A 3 -17.07 -25.55 -17.28
C LYS A 3 -17.22 -24.67 -16.05
N ILE A 4 -16.87 -25.23 -14.88
CA ILE A 4 -16.50 -24.42 -13.73
C ILE A 4 -15.22 -23.70 -14.18
N VAL A 5 -15.36 -22.50 -14.73
CA VAL A 5 -14.25 -21.58 -14.86
C VAL A 5 -13.94 -21.18 -13.43
N SER A 6 -13.04 -21.93 -12.80
CA SER A 6 -12.43 -21.52 -11.56
C SER A 6 -11.91 -20.10 -11.78
N SER A 7 -12.40 -19.15 -10.98
CA SER A 7 -11.93 -17.76 -10.87
C SER A 7 -10.49 -17.71 -10.29
N ALA A 8 -9.64 -18.66 -10.69
CA ALA A 8 -8.25 -18.82 -10.29
C ALA A 8 -7.30 -18.27 -11.36
N LYS A 9 -7.79 -17.43 -12.28
CA LYS A 9 -6.90 -16.63 -13.13
C LYS A 9 -6.29 -15.52 -12.28
N GLU A 10 -4.98 -15.67 -12.06
CA GLU A 10 -3.99 -14.62 -11.76
C GLU A 10 -3.90 -14.10 -10.31
N LYS A 11 -3.59 -15.00 -9.37
CA LYS A 11 -2.65 -14.67 -8.28
C LYS A 11 -1.28 -15.29 -8.58
N GLN A 12 -0.73 -15.04 -9.76
CA GLN A 12 0.64 -15.46 -10.07
C GLN A 12 1.62 -14.61 -9.24
N ASN A 13 2.38 -15.29 -8.38
CA ASN A 13 3.61 -14.83 -7.72
C ASN A 13 3.53 -13.44 -7.06
N GLU A 14 2.57 -13.22 -6.16
CA GLU A 14 2.69 -12.08 -5.25
C GLU A 14 3.84 -12.31 -4.28
N SER A 15 4.66 -11.27 -4.08
CA SER A 15 5.79 -11.30 -3.16
C SER A 15 5.34 -11.65 -1.75
N VAL A 16 6.06 -12.52 -1.04
CA VAL A 16 5.80 -12.86 0.38
C VAL A 16 5.90 -11.65 1.33
N PHE A 17 6.48 -10.55 0.85
CA PHE A 17 6.58 -9.29 1.56
C PHE A 17 5.38 -8.36 1.33
N LEU A 18 4.56 -8.61 0.29
CA LEU A 18 3.30 -7.88 0.06
C LEU A 18 2.21 -8.43 0.99
N ARG A 19 2.19 -7.94 2.23
CA ARG A 19 1.23 -8.34 3.26
C ARG A 19 0.13 -7.31 3.43
N GLU A 20 -0.96 -7.71 4.05
CA GLU A 20 -2.07 -6.81 4.40
C GLU A 20 -1.66 -5.84 5.52
N TRP A 21 -1.91 -4.56 5.31
CA TRP A 21 -1.61 -3.49 6.27
C TRP A 21 -2.49 -2.25 6.12
N ILE A 22 -2.95 -1.91 4.90
CA ILE A 22 -3.67 -0.66 4.63
C ILE A 22 -4.92 -0.56 5.48
N LEU A 23 -5.75 -1.61 5.48
CA LEU A 23 -7.02 -1.58 6.22
C LEU A 23 -6.81 -1.47 7.72
N SER A 24 -5.89 -2.25 8.30
CA SER A 24 -5.64 -2.23 9.74
C SER A 24 -5.14 -0.86 10.21
N ASP A 25 -4.24 -0.26 9.43
CA ASP A 25 -3.56 0.96 9.80
C ASP A 25 -4.50 2.16 9.59
N VAL A 26 -5.30 2.18 8.51
CA VAL A 26 -6.36 3.18 8.31
C VAL A 26 -7.41 3.07 9.40
N LEU A 27 -7.91 1.87 9.73
CA LEU A 27 -8.94 1.70 10.77
C LEU A 27 -8.45 2.14 12.15
N ALA A 28 -7.16 1.94 12.46
CA ALA A 28 -6.58 2.42 13.72
C ALA A 28 -6.66 3.95 13.80
N VAL A 29 -6.21 4.65 12.75
CA VAL A 29 -6.30 6.11 12.63
C VAL A 29 -7.76 6.59 12.65
N MET A 30 -8.65 5.90 11.94
CA MET A 30 -10.07 6.22 11.92
C MET A 30 -10.70 6.14 13.30
N LYS A 31 -10.40 5.11 14.08
CA LYS A 31 -10.97 4.95 15.43
C LYS A 31 -10.53 6.07 16.37
N GLU A 32 -9.27 6.49 16.26
CA GLU A 32 -8.73 7.58 17.08
C GLU A 32 -9.36 8.93 16.74
N HIS A 33 -9.66 9.17 15.45
CA HIS A 33 -10.14 10.47 14.97
C HIS A 33 -11.62 10.53 14.60
N ALA A 34 -12.35 9.41 14.64
CA ALA A 34 -13.79 9.34 14.45
C ALA A 34 -14.60 10.33 15.32
N PRO A 35 -14.24 10.60 16.60
CA PRO A 35 -14.97 11.56 17.41
C PRO A 35 -14.60 13.02 17.11
N LEU A 36 -13.58 13.29 16.28
CA LEU A 36 -13.10 14.64 16.01
C LEU A 36 -13.88 15.28 14.84
N PRO A 37 -14.23 16.57 14.92
CA PRO A 37 -14.98 17.27 13.87
C PRO A 37 -14.17 17.48 12.59
N ILE A 38 -12.83 17.42 12.69
CA ILE A 38 -11.90 17.59 11.58
C ILE A 38 -10.88 16.47 11.66
N TRP A 39 -10.69 15.76 10.55
CA TRP A 39 -9.66 14.74 10.44
C TRP A 39 -8.28 15.39 10.33
N PRO A 40 -7.30 14.98 11.16
CA PRO A 40 -5.96 15.50 11.05
C PRO A 40 -5.30 14.99 9.77
N ALA A 41 -4.41 15.81 9.22
CA ALA A 41 -3.44 15.30 8.25
C ALA A 41 -2.54 14.27 8.96
N VAL A 42 -2.33 13.12 8.34
CA VAL A 42 -1.47 12.05 8.87
C VAL A 42 -0.15 12.04 8.09
N PRO A 43 0.82 12.89 8.46
CA PRO A 43 2.11 12.89 7.80
C PRO A 43 2.82 11.55 8.05
N ASN A 44 3.61 11.09 7.07
CA ASN A 44 4.43 9.87 7.20
C ASN A 44 3.63 8.60 7.52
N PHE A 45 2.38 8.49 7.01
CA PHE A 45 1.56 7.28 7.16
C PHE A 45 2.32 6.01 6.71
N VAL A 46 3.03 6.13 5.59
CA VAL A 46 4.12 5.22 5.22
C VAL A 46 5.43 5.84 5.75
N PRO A 47 6.23 5.09 6.53
CA PRO A 47 7.50 5.60 7.02
C PRO A 47 8.43 6.00 5.86
N PRO A 48 9.18 7.09 5.99
CA PRO A 48 10.13 7.48 4.96
C PRO A 48 11.18 6.39 4.82
N LEU A 49 11.51 6.04 3.58
CA LEU A 49 12.68 5.24 3.30
C LEU A 49 13.90 6.07 3.70
N ALA A 50 14.81 5.50 4.51
CA ALA A 50 16.10 6.12 4.76
C ALA A 50 16.77 6.45 3.41
N LYS A 51 17.56 7.54 3.34
CA LYS A 51 18.27 7.93 2.10
C LYS A 51 19.28 6.84 1.73
N LEU A 52 18.83 5.86 0.98
CA LEU A 52 19.63 4.71 0.61
C LEU A 52 20.48 5.09 -0.58
N HIS A 53 21.76 5.29 -0.32
CA HIS A 53 22.77 5.38 -1.36
C HIS A 53 22.97 3.95 -1.91
N GLY A 54 22.34 3.60 -3.03
CA GLY A 54 22.50 2.31 -3.72
C GLY A 54 21.26 1.41 -3.76
N HIS A 55 21.43 0.18 -4.28
CA HIS A 55 20.36 -0.80 -4.54
C HIS A 55 19.61 -1.20 -3.24
N VAL A 56 18.31 -0.91 -3.22
CA VAL A 56 17.46 -0.83 -2.02
C VAL A 56 16.70 -2.10 -1.57
N PRO A 57 16.33 -3.07 -2.43
CA PRO A 57 15.16 -3.91 -2.11
C PRO A 57 15.35 -4.94 -1.00
N PHE A 58 16.56 -5.16 -0.48
CA PHE A 58 16.85 -6.29 0.42
C PHE A 58 17.42 -5.92 1.78
N LYS A 59 17.35 -4.66 2.22
CA LYS A 59 17.65 -4.35 3.62
C LYS A 59 16.59 -4.95 4.53
N SER A 60 17.02 -5.62 5.60
CA SER A 60 16.14 -6.29 6.56
C SER A 60 15.08 -5.36 7.13
N GLU A 61 15.45 -4.12 7.47
CA GLU A 61 14.54 -3.09 7.99
C GLU A 61 13.38 -2.79 7.03
N ILE A 62 13.65 -2.81 5.73
CA ILE A 62 12.63 -2.58 4.69
C ILE A 62 11.76 -3.82 4.55
N LEU A 63 12.38 -5.00 4.45
CA LEU A 63 11.69 -6.28 4.29
C LEU A 63 10.77 -6.62 5.46
N LEU A 64 11.13 -6.20 6.68
CA LEU A 64 10.32 -6.43 7.88
C LEU A 64 9.13 -5.46 7.98
N ASN A 65 9.21 -4.28 7.37
CA ASN A 65 8.12 -3.31 7.41
C ASN A 65 7.17 -3.47 6.23
N ARG A 66 6.06 -4.18 6.47
CA ARG A 66 4.99 -4.40 5.48
C ARG A 66 4.49 -3.13 4.77
N ARG A 67 4.54 -1.96 5.43
CA ARG A 67 4.07 -0.69 4.87
C ARG A 67 4.91 -0.18 3.69
N HIS A 68 6.13 -0.70 3.51
CA HIS A 68 6.97 -0.37 2.37
C HIS A 68 6.62 -1.18 1.11
N PHE A 69 5.74 -2.17 1.22
CA PHE A 69 5.30 -3.00 0.10
C PHE A 69 3.91 -2.56 -0.36
N LEU A 70 3.85 -2.08 -1.59
CA LEU A 70 2.65 -1.61 -2.26
C LEU A 70 2.76 -1.93 -3.75
N LYS A 71 1.67 -2.42 -4.34
CA LYS A 71 1.58 -2.61 -5.79
C LYS A 71 0.86 -1.42 -6.40
N ILE A 72 1.52 -0.69 -7.31
CA ILE A 72 0.86 0.34 -8.10
C ILE A 72 -0.12 -0.33 -9.07
N THR A 73 -1.35 0.16 -9.10
CA THR A 73 -2.46 -0.39 -9.91
C THR A 73 -2.91 0.55 -11.01
N ASN A 74 -2.78 1.86 -10.82
CA ASN A 74 -3.12 2.84 -11.83
C ASN A 74 -2.33 4.14 -11.64
N PHE A 75 -2.08 4.86 -12.72
CA PHE A 75 -1.59 6.25 -12.70
C PHE A 75 -2.73 7.17 -13.11
N HIS A 76 -2.88 8.31 -12.44
CA HIS A 76 -4.00 9.22 -12.67
C HIS A 76 -3.57 10.50 -13.35
N ARG A 77 -2.63 11.24 -12.74
CA ARG A 77 -2.16 12.53 -13.25
C ARG A 77 -0.81 12.93 -12.66
N VAL A 78 -0.17 13.92 -13.28
CA VAL A 78 1.02 14.58 -12.75
C VAL A 78 0.67 16.05 -12.50
N GLU A 79 0.92 16.54 -11.30
CA GLU A 79 0.65 17.93 -10.91
C GLU A 79 1.72 18.40 -9.93
N LYS A 80 2.25 19.63 -10.10
CA LYS A 80 3.28 20.23 -9.23
C LYS A 80 4.49 19.32 -8.97
N PHE A 81 4.99 18.67 -10.02
CA PHE A 81 6.11 17.71 -9.94
C PHE A 81 5.83 16.46 -9.08
N ALA A 82 4.56 16.17 -8.77
CA ALA A 82 4.11 14.96 -8.08
C ALA A 82 3.25 14.08 -9.00
N VAL A 83 3.45 12.76 -8.91
CA VAL A 83 2.64 11.75 -9.64
C VAL A 83 1.56 11.22 -8.70
N PHE A 84 0.31 11.30 -9.13
CA PHE A 84 -0.84 10.75 -8.41
C PHE A 84 -1.18 9.39 -8.99
N ALA A 85 -1.28 8.39 -8.13
CA ALA A 85 -1.47 6.99 -8.51
C ALA A 85 -2.42 6.28 -7.55
N SER A 86 -2.79 5.04 -7.87
CA SER A 86 -3.41 4.15 -6.88
C SER A 86 -2.47 2.99 -6.59
N GLY A 87 -2.31 2.70 -5.32
CA GLY A 87 -1.62 1.49 -4.87
C GLY A 87 -2.57 0.53 -4.18
N ARG A 88 -2.17 -0.73 -4.06
CA ARG A 88 -2.84 -1.70 -3.19
C ARG A 88 -1.85 -2.56 -2.43
N ASP A 89 -2.27 -3.03 -1.27
CA ASP A 89 -1.67 -4.18 -0.61
C ASP A 89 -2.37 -5.47 -1.09
N ASN A 90 -2.25 -6.57 -0.34
CA ASN A 90 -2.90 -7.84 -0.68
C ASN A 90 -4.44 -7.82 -0.57
N ASN A 91 -5.06 -6.77 0.02
CA ASN A 91 -6.50 -6.73 0.32
C ASN A 91 -7.19 -5.45 -0.18
N CYS A 92 -6.64 -4.26 0.13
CA CYS A 92 -7.30 -2.99 -0.11
C CYS A 92 -6.50 -2.08 -1.06
N ARG A 93 -7.21 -1.23 -1.80
CA ARG A 93 -6.65 -0.21 -2.71
C ARG A 93 -6.77 1.17 -2.07
N ILE A 94 -5.72 1.97 -2.17
CA ILE A 94 -5.65 3.35 -1.70
C ILE A 94 -5.22 4.30 -2.82
N LEU A 95 -5.66 5.56 -2.75
CA LEU A 95 -5.17 6.65 -3.60
C LEU A 95 -3.90 7.23 -2.99
N SER A 96 -2.89 7.48 -3.82
CA SER A 96 -1.58 8.00 -3.44
C SER A 96 -1.18 9.18 -4.31
#